data_AF-A0A422NU05-F1
#
_entry.id   AF-A0A422NU05-F1
#
_cell.length_a   1.000
_cell.length_b   1.000
_cell.length_c   1.000
_cell.angle_alpha   90.00
_cell.angle_beta   90.00
_cell.angle_gamma   90.00
#
_symmetry.space_group_name_H-M   'P 1'
#
loop_
_entity.id
_entity.type
_entity.pdbx_description
1 polymer ?
#
loop_
_entity_poly.entity_id
_entity_poly.type
_entity_poly.pdbx_seq_one_letter_code
_entity_poly.pdbx_strand_id
1 'polypeptide(L)'
;MMTLAYHGLFMVWRLTFAHHASCHDSVNKVFSLTMSALQLREGFLLHRKYDPFTTHTDIFHYVGHVVYRVIPCLLELRLLLDWSVSPTVLKLQHWMFLEDVHHTVYLRYIDISDLAWTSSKKGRQFPFFVRAYQDIVCFAACLLVLFFSFGPNIGMNMVTSWRTRMKYVTMSHFYEAEGTDVRVSSTLLPKLWNALPLLLQDRYGFHSSLQLMMFPRCSAEVWSVAPETRLLLLGQLYAAAKNETVLVIHKEDDIVRKVASAGATRDVYNSQQYIVPWADVVKLRDTLEKVHILHTSRRWREDGEVASFTPTMMYETGDWVPFQQFYSPFVNNSPNTVVVKEKVRTECDVQMTSVGDSYSKTPSVLYWCVRCHSFVNLTGGLTKMTWNGNGVNEIGSGSDAGAAQRRTTPLDGSYQ
;
A
#
# COMPACT_ATOMS: atom_id res chain seq x y z
N MET A 1 -14.68 -18.24 29.31
CA MET A 1 -13.24 -18.14 29.65
C MET A 1 -12.53 -17.01 28.88
N MET A 2 -12.75 -16.86 27.56
CA MET A 2 -12.13 -15.77 26.76
C MET A 2 -12.59 -14.34 27.13
N THR A 3 -13.84 -14.16 27.55
CA THR A 3 -14.38 -12.87 28.03
C THR A 3 -13.79 -12.42 29.37
N LEU A 4 -13.54 -13.36 30.29
CA LEU A 4 -12.87 -13.07 31.57
C LEU A 4 -11.37 -12.79 31.37
N ALA A 5 -10.72 -13.50 30.44
CA ALA A 5 -9.33 -13.21 30.07
C ALA A 5 -9.20 -11.83 29.39
N TYR A 6 -10.15 -11.45 28.53
CA TYR A 6 -10.20 -10.12 27.92
C TYR A 6 -10.44 -9.01 28.95
N HIS A 7 -11.37 -9.20 29.89
CA HIS A 7 -11.57 -8.25 30.98
C HIS A 7 -10.38 -8.16 31.93
N GLY A 8 -9.71 -9.29 32.22
CA GLY A 8 -8.49 -9.32 32.99
C GLY A 8 -7.37 -8.54 32.32
N LEU A 9 -7.13 -8.79 31.03
CA LEU A 9 -6.14 -8.06 30.22
C LEU A 9 -6.49 -6.58 30.07
N PHE A 10 -7.76 -6.24 29.89
CA PHE A 10 -8.23 -4.86 29.83
C PHE A 10 -8.03 -4.11 31.17
N MET A 11 -8.32 -4.77 32.30
CA MET A 11 -8.10 -4.19 33.63
C MET A 11 -6.63 -4.07 33.96
N VAL A 12 -5.80 -5.04 33.57
CA VAL A 12 -4.33 -4.97 33.72
C VAL A 12 -3.76 -3.85 32.84
N TRP A 13 -4.21 -3.72 31.59
CA TRP A 13 -3.82 -2.62 30.70
C TRP A 13 -4.26 -1.26 31.26
N ARG A 14 -5.47 -1.15 31.81
CA ARG A 14 -5.99 0.05 32.47
C ARG A 14 -5.21 0.39 33.75
N LEU A 15 -4.82 -0.59 34.56
CA LEU A 15 -4.04 -0.35 35.78
C LEU A 15 -2.58 0.00 35.49
N THR A 16 -1.97 -0.61 34.47
CA THR A 16 -0.52 -0.46 34.21
C THR A 16 -0.19 0.71 33.28
N PHE A 17 -0.98 0.94 32.24
CA PHE A 17 -0.70 2.00 31.24
C PHE A 17 -1.50 3.30 31.46
N ALA A 18 -2.71 3.27 32.05
CA ALA A 18 -3.46 4.50 32.29
C ALA A 18 -2.97 5.32 33.50
N HIS A 19 -2.28 4.69 34.46
CA HIS A 19 -1.77 5.35 35.66
C HIS A 19 -0.67 6.38 35.37
N HIS A 20 0.14 6.15 34.32
CA HIS A 20 1.19 7.09 33.93
C HIS A 20 0.66 8.39 33.31
N ALA A 21 -0.51 8.37 32.68
CA ALA A 21 -1.18 9.58 32.16
C ALA A 21 -2.15 10.21 33.18
N SER A 22 -2.77 9.41 34.06
CA SER A 22 -3.82 9.87 34.98
C SER A 22 -3.31 10.44 36.31
N CYS A 23 -2.09 10.08 36.74
CA CYS A 23 -1.50 10.62 37.97
C CYS A 23 -1.25 12.13 37.86
N HIS A 24 -0.71 12.58 36.71
CA HIS A 24 -0.43 14.00 36.49
C HIS A 24 -1.71 14.85 36.46
N ASP A 25 -2.77 14.39 35.82
CA ASP A 25 -4.04 15.11 35.75
C ASP A 25 -4.75 15.17 37.12
N SER A 26 -4.68 14.10 37.92
CA SER A 26 -5.30 14.06 39.25
C SER A 26 -4.59 14.98 40.25
N VAL A 27 -3.24 15.03 40.22
CA VAL A 27 -2.45 15.91 41.11
C VAL A 27 -2.71 17.39 40.81
N ASN A 28 -2.77 17.78 39.53
CA ASN A 28 -3.07 19.16 39.12
C ASN A 28 -4.46 19.62 39.57
N LYS A 29 -5.45 18.73 39.49
CA LYS A 29 -6.82 19.00 39.98
C LYS A 29 -6.86 19.21 41.49
N VAL A 30 -6.20 18.34 42.26
CA VAL A 30 -6.13 18.49 43.73
C VAL A 30 -5.40 19.78 44.11
N PHE A 31 -4.31 20.12 43.41
CA PHE A 31 -3.60 21.38 43.62
C PHE A 31 -4.47 22.60 43.32
N SER A 32 -5.19 22.60 42.18
CA SER A 32 -6.11 23.68 41.83
C SER A 32 -7.22 23.85 42.85
N LEU A 33 -7.83 22.75 43.33
CA LEU A 33 -8.85 22.80 44.38
C LEU A 33 -8.30 23.32 45.71
N THR A 34 -7.07 22.95 46.06
CA THR A 34 -6.40 23.45 47.26
C THR A 34 -6.16 24.95 47.18
N MET A 35 -5.71 25.44 46.01
CA MET A 35 -5.53 26.88 45.77
C MET A 35 -6.85 27.64 45.79
N SER A 36 -7.92 27.10 45.20
CA SER A 36 -9.26 27.70 45.28
C SER A 36 -9.79 27.74 46.72
N ALA A 37 -9.55 26.70 47.52
CA ALA A 37 -9.95 26.67 48.93
C ALA A 37 -9.17 27.69 49.77
N LEU A 38 -7.87 27.85 49.51
CA LEU A 38 -7.04 28.89 50.13
C LEU A 38 -7.54 30.29 49.77
N GLN A 39 -7.88 30.53 48.49
CA GLN A 39 -8.43 31.80 48.03
C GLN A 39 -9.77 32.14 48.70
N LEU A 40 -10.65 31.15 48.91
CA LEU A 40 -11.91 31.35 49.64
C LEU A 40 -11.70 31.65 51.13
N ARG A 41 -10.65 31.10 51.74
CA ARG A 41 -10.31 31.34 53.14
C ARG A 41 -9.76 32.75 53.37
N GLU A 42 -8.90 33.24 52.47
CA GLU A 42 -8.25 34.55 52.59
C GLU A 42 -9.13 35.70 52.07
N GLY A 43 -10.08 35.39 51.18
CA GLY A 43 -11.02 36.35 50.60
C GLY A 43 -10.50 37.04 49.33
N PHE A 44 -11.35 37.84 48.70
CA PHE A 44 -11.02 38.57 47.48
C PHE A 44 -10.59 40.01 47.79
N LEU A 45 -9.48 40.45 47.18
CA LEU A 45 -9.00 41.83 47.30
C LEU A 45 -9.94 42.81 46.57
N LEU A 46 -10.22 43.95 47.20
CA LEU A 46 -11.08 45.02 46.64
C LEU A 46 -10.53 45.62 45.34
N HIS A 47 -9.20 45.62 45.18
CA HIS A 47 -8.54 46.13 43.97
C HIS A 47 -7.90 44.98 43.20
N ARG A 48 -8.60 44.48 42.17
CA ARG A 48 -8.07 43.47 41.25
C ARG A 48 -7.01 44.13 40.36
N LYS A 49 -5.77 43.62 40.42
CA LYS A 49 -4.76 43.94 39.41
C LYS A 49 -5.23 43.43 38.05
N TYR A 50 -5.30 44.31 37.07
CA TYR A 50 -5.89 44.03 35.76
C TYR A 50 -5.15 42.91 35.02
N ASP A 51 -3.81 42.94 34.98
CA ASP A 51 -2.97 41.89 34.42
C ASP A 51 -1.75 41.61 35.33
N PRO A 52 -1.53 40.37 35.81
CA PRO A 52 -0.38 40.05 36.67
C PRO A 52 0.97 40.18 35.95
N PHE A 53 1.00 40.13 34.61
CA PHE A 53 2.27 40.22 33.87
C PHE A 53 2.71 41.65 33.55
N THR A 54 1.82 42.65 33.60
CA THR A 54 2.20 44.04 33.27
C THR A 54 2.56 44.89 34.48
N THR A 55 2.64 44.30 35.68
CA THR A 55 2.89 45.04 36.93
C THR A 55 4.32 45.53 37.10
N HIS A 56 5.29 44.83 36.49
CA HIS A 56 6.71 45.13 36.61
C HIS A 56 7.39 45.06 35.23
N THR A 57 8.54 45.72 35.11
CA THR A 57 9.38 45.74 33.90
C THR A 57 10.45 44.64 33.90
N ASP A 58 10.41 43.72 34.85
CA ASP A 58 11.39 42.64 34.93
C ASP A 58 11.26 41.68 33.73
N ILE A 59 12.36 41.01 33.40
CA ILE A 59 12.43 40.04 32.31
C ILE A 59 11.37 38.94 32.45
N PHE A 60 11.08 38.47 33.68
CA PHE A 60 10.07 37.45 33.93
C PHE A 60 8.65 37.91 33.54
N HIS A 61 8.33 39.16 33.83
CA HIS A 61 7.03 39.77 33.52
C HIS A 61 6.88 39.99 32.02
N TYR A 62 7.94 40.48 31.37
CA TYR A 62 7.99 40.62 29.91
C TYR A 62 7.83 39.27 29.19
N VAL A 63 8.64 38.27 29.56
CA VAL A 63 8.58 36.93 28.94
C VAL A 63 7.22 36.28 29.18
N GLY A 64 6.68 36.37 30.41
CA GLY A 64 5.34 35.88 30.74
C GLY A 64 4.26 36.54 29.88
N HIS A 65 4.32 37.85 29.70
CA HIS A 65 3.38 38.60 28.86
C HIS A 65 3.48 38.22 27.37
N VAL A 66 4.70 38.06 26.85
CA VAL A 66 4.92 37.62 25.45
C VAL A 66 4.40 36.20 25.24
N VAL A 67 4.76 35.25 26.12
CA VAL A 67 4.28 33.87 26.04
C VAL A 67 2.76 33.81 26.13
N TYR A 68 2.16 34.57 27.04
CA TYR A 68 0.72 34.67 27.20
C TYR A 68 0.00 35.08 25.90
N ARG A 69 0.54 36.03 25.13
CA ARG A 69 -0.05 36.47 23.84
C ARG A 69 0.22 35.53 22.67
N VAL A 70 1.29 34.73 22.70
CA VAL A 70 1.60 33.76 21.64
C VAL A 70 0.65 32.55 21.69
N ILE A 71 0.07 32.24 22.85
CA ILE A 71 -0.87 31.13 22.99
C ILE A 71 -2.15 31.45 22.20
N PRO A 72 -2.51 30.64 21.19
CA PRO A 72 -3.69 30.89 20.37
C PRO A 72 -4.96 30.85 21.22
N CYS A 73 -5.92 31.72 20.90
CA CYS A 73 -7.24 31.84 21.53
C CYS A 73 -7.27 32.26 23.02
N LEU A 74 -6.17 32.17 23.77
CA LEU A 74 -6.13 32.48 25.20
C LEU A 74 -6.43 33.97 25.46
N LEU A 75 -5.78 34.85 24.69
CA LEU A 75 -5.99 36.30 24.77
C LEU A 75 -7.43 36.68 24.43
N GLU A 76 -7.97 36.11 23.35
CA GLU A 76 -9.33 36.38 22.88
C GLU A 76 -10.37 35.94 23.91
N LEU A 77 -10.19 34.74 24.49
CA LEU A 77 -11.10 34.20 25.50
C LEU A 77 -11.09 35.03 26.78
N ARG A 78 -9.90 35.41 27.28
CA ARG A 78 -9.82 36.31 28.44
C ARG A 78 -10.53 37.63 28.16
N LEU A 79 -10.29 38.21 26.99
CA LEU A 79 -10.85 39.50 26.63
C LEU A 79 -12.38 39.47 26.59
N LEU A 80 -12.95 38.39 26.02
CA LEU A 80 -14.39 38.16 26.01
C LEU A 80 -14.95 37.97 27.43
N LEU A 81 -14.28 37.18 28.26
CA LEU A 81 -14.67 36.94 29.65
C LEU A 81 -14.63 38.23 30.47
N ASP A 82 -13.51 38.95 30.45
CA ASP A 82 -13.32 40.19 31.19
C ASP A 82 -14.32 41.27 30.72
N TRP A 83 -14.60 41.38 29.41
CA TRP A 83 -15.64 42.29 28.88
C TRP A 83 -17.05 41.88 29.34
N SER A 84 -17.37 40.59 29.34
CA SER A 84 -18.72 40.09 29.68
C SER A 84 -19.06 40.22 31.17
N VAL A 85 -18.05 40.10 32.04
CA VAL A 85 -18.23 40.11 33.50
C VAL A 85 -18.05 41.51 34.09
N SER A 86 -17.25 42.37 33.45
CA SER A 86 -17.00 43.72 33.95
C SER A 86 -18.17 44.66 33.64
N PRO A 87 -18.57 45.54 34.58
CA PRO A 87 -19.56 46.58 34.29
C PRO A 87 -18.92 47.67 33.42
N THR A 88 -19.02 47.53 32.10
CA THR A 88 -18.45 48.45 31.11
C THR A 88 -19.49 48.99 30.15
N VAL A 89 -19.35 50.26 29.77
CA VAL A 89 -20.21 50.93 28.77
C VAL A 89 -19.62 50.76 27.36
N LEU A 90 -18.39 50.25 27.23
CA LEU A 90 -17.72 50.08 25.95
C LEU A 90 -18.27 48.87 25.20
N LYS A 91 -18.50 49.04 23.89
CA LYS A 91 -18.70 47.92 22.97
C LYS A 91 -17.43 47.07 22.92
N LEU A 92 -17.60 45.77 22.67
CA LEU A 92 -16.50 44.80 22.60
C LEU A 92 -15.34 45.24 21.69
N GLN A 93 -15.63 45.84 20.52
CA GLN A 93 -14.59 46.33 19.61
C GLN A 93 -13.71 47.44 20.24
N HIS A 94 -14.32 48.37 20.98
CA HIS A 94 -13.57 49.42 21.67
C HIS A 94 -12.78 48.85 22.86
N TRP A 95 -13.29 47.80 23.49
CA TRP A 95 -12.58 47.07 24.54
C TRP A 95 -11.34 46.34 23.98
N MET A 96 -11.46 45.68 22.82
CA MET A 96 -10.31 45.09 22.11
C MET A 96 -9.26 46.13 21.74
N PHE A 97 -9.70 47.28 21.22
CA PHE A 97 -8.80 48.37 20.88
C PHE A 97 -8.05 48.91 22.12
N LEU A 98 -8.75 49.07 23.24
CA LEU A 98 -8.13 49.51 24.50
C LEU A 98 -7.05 48.53 24.96
N GLU A 99 -7.30 47.22 24.87
CA GLU A 99 -6.31 46.20 25.25
C GLU A 99 -5.07 46.21 24.33
N ASP A 100 -5.26 46.43 23.03
CA ASP A 100 -4.13 46.51 22.11
C ASP A 100 -3.28 47.77 22.31
N VAL A 101 -3.93 48.90 22.64
CA VAL A 101 -3.24 50.13 23.06
C VAL A 101 -2.48 49.90 24.37
N HIS A 102 -3.11 49.25 25.36
CA HIS A 102 -2.47 48.93 26.63
C HIS A 102 -1.22 48.06 26.44
N HIS A 103 -1.31 47.02 25.61
CA HIS A 103 -0.15 46.20 25.21
C HIS A 103 0.96 47.04 24.57
N THR A 104 0.60 47.92 23.63
CA THR A 104 1.57 48.75 22.91
C THR A 104 2.28 49.71 23.86
N VAL A 105 1.54 50.34 24.77
CA VAL A 105 2.09 51.23 25.80
C VAL A 105 3.00 50.46 26.75
N TYR A 106 2.60 49.25 27.18
CA TYR A 106 3.42 48.40 28.04
C TYR A 106 4.74 48.01 27.38
N LEU A 107 4.74 47.58 26.12
CA LEU A 107 5.97 47.28 25.39
C LEU A 107 6.89 48.49 25.28
N ARG A 108 6.35 49.69 25.01
CA ARG A 108 7.15 50.92 24.96
C ARG A 108 7.69 51.31 26.32
N TYR A 109 6.92 51.08 27.38
CA TYR A 109 7.37 51.33 28.74
C TYR A 109 8.55 50.42 29.12
N ILE A 110 8.48 49.13 28.78
CA ILE A 110 9.60 48.20 28.98
C ILE A 110 10.82 48.64 28.17
N ASP A 111 10.67 48.92 26.88
CA ASP A 111 11.75 49.35 25.98
C ASP A 111 12.47 50.59 26.55
N ILE A 112 11.70 51.60 27.00
CA ILE A 112 12.26 52.79 27.65
C ILE A 112 12.97 52.44 28.96
N SER A 113 12.41 51.54 29.77
CA SER A 113 13.03 51.12 31.04
C SER A 113 14.34 50.34 30.84
N ASP A 114 14.39 49.46 29.82
CA ASP A 114 15.59 48.71 29.46
C ASP A 114 16.67 49.65 28.89
N LEU A 115 16.28 50.61 28.05
CA LEU A 115 17.19 51.65 27.56
C LEU A 115 17.73 52.53 28.69
N ALA A 116 16.91 52.87 29.68
CA ALA A 116 17.34 53.66 30.85
C ALA A 116 18.40 52.90 31.68
N TRP A 117 18.26 51.58 31.81
CA TRP A 117 19.21 50.73 32.51
C TRP A 117 20.49 50.45 31.72
N THR A 118 20.36 50.12 30.43
CA THR A 118 21.47 49.67 29.57
C THR A 118 22.25 50.80 28.90
N SER A 119 21.64 52.00 28.76
CA SER A 119 22.17 53.12 27.99
C SER A 119 22.02 54.45 28.74
N SER A 120 22.70 54.57 29.89
CA SER A 120 22.75 55.81 30.67
C SER A 120 23.34 57.02 29.89
N LYS A 121 24.09 56.79 28.79
CA LYS A 121 24.70 57.84 27.96
C LYS A 121 23.99 57.97 26.60
N LYS A 122 23.43 59.16 26.33
CA LYS A 122 22.78 59.51 25.06
C LYS A 122 23.79 59.40 23.90
N GLY A 123 23.46 58.64 22.85
CA GLY A 123 24.26 58.52 21.62
C GLY A 123 25.14 57.28 21.48
N ARG A 124 25.02 56.27 22.36
CA ARG A 124 25.76 55.01 22.19
C ARG A 124 25.23 54.22 20.99
N GLN A 125 26.14 53.78 20.11
CA GLN A 125 25.78 52.85 19.03
C GLN A 125 25.36 51.50 19.63
N PHE A 126 24.33 50.87 19.06
CA PHE A 126 23.94 49.52 19.46
C PHE A 126 25.10 48.54 19.25
N PRO A 127 25.36 47.64 20.21
CA PRO A 127 26.45 46.69 20.09
C PRO A 127 26.23 45.77 18.87
N PHE A 128 27.25 45.64 18.03
CA PHE A 128 27.23 44.82 16.82
C PHE A 128 26.79 43.36 17.11
N PHE A 129 27.25 42.79 18.23
CA PHE A 129 26.93 41.42 18.62
C PHE A 129 25.44 41.17 18.83
N VAL A 130 24.68 42.14 19.35
CA VAL A 130 23.24 41.97 19.59
C VAL A 130 22.48 41.95 18.25
N ARG A 131 22.88 42.80 17.30
CA ARG A 131 22.33 42.81 15.93
C ARG A 131 22.63 41.49 15.22
N ALA A 132 23.90 41.08 15.24
CA ALA A 132 24.33 39.83 14.61
C ALA A 132 23.63 38.60 15.21
N TYR A 133 23.46 38.55 16.53
CA TYR A 133 22.74 37.45 17.19
C TYR A 133 21.28 37.38 16.74
N GLN A 134 20.56 38.51 16.72
CA GLN A 134 19.17 38.56 16.29
C GLN A 134 19.00 38.11 14.82
N ASP A 135 19.92 38.55 13.95
CA ASP A 135 19.92 38.17 12.54
C ASP A 135 20.22 36.67 12.35
N ILE A 136 21.20 36.12 13.07
CA ILE A 136 21.54 34.69 13.02
C ILE A 136 20.37 33.83 13.54
N VAL A 137 19.72 34.23 14.63
CA VAL A 137 18.56 33.50 15.18
C VAL A 137 17.40 33.51 14.20
N CYS A 138 17.10 34.66 13.59
CA CYS A 138 16.06 34.79 12.57
C CYS A 138 16.36 33.91 11.34
N PHE A 139 17.60 33.97 10.83
CA PHE A 139 18.04 33.16 9.70
C PHE A 139 17.98 31.66 10.00
N ALA A 140 18.42 31.23 11.18
CA ALA A 140 18.35 29.85 11.63
C ALA A 140 16.90 29.35 11.74
N ALA A 141 15.98 30.18 12.25
CA ALA A 141 14.56 29.85 12.30
C ALA A 141 13.97 29.66 10.90
N CYS A 142 14.30 30.54 9.94
CA CYS A 142 13.90 30.38 8.54
C CYS A 142 14.45 29.09 7.92
N LEU A 143 15.73 28.76 8.16
CA LEU A 143 16.33 27.51 7.69
C LEU A 143 15.67 26.27 8.29
N LEU A 144 15.30 26.31 9.58
CA LEU A 144 14.55 25.23 10.22
C LEU A 144 13.20 25.00 9.53
N VAL A 145 12.43 26.06 9.29
CA VAL A 145 11.14 25.96 8.59
C VAL A 145 11.32 25.37 7.19
N LEU A 146 12.33 25.82 6.45
CA LEU A 146 12.63 25.29 5.12
C LEU A 146 13.04 23.81 5.18
N PHE A 147 13.97 23.45 6.08
CA PHE A 147 14.48 22.09 6.18
C PHE A 147 13.40 21.08 6.58
N PHE A 148 12.57 21.42 7.58
CA PHE A 148 11.49 20.55 8.03
C PHE A 148 10.35 20.42 7.00
N SER A 149 10.17 21.42 6.12
CA SER A 149 9.18 21.35 5.04
C SER A 149 9.56 20.34 3.94
N PHE A 150 10.84 19.94 3.84
CA PHE A 150 11.33 19.06 2.78
C PHE A 150 11.65 17.63 3.23
N GLY A 151 11.16 17.16 4.38
CA GLY A 151 11.33 15.76 4.77
C GLY A 151 10.59 14.82 3.82
N PRO A 152 11.27 14.02 2.95
CA PRO A 152 10.57 13.07 2.12
C PRO A 152 9.94 12.00 3.02
N ASN A 153 8.65 11.73 2.84
CA ASN A 153 8.00 10.58 3.46
C ASN A 153 8.52 9.30 2.79
N ILE A 154 9.66 8.80 3.28
CA ILE A 154 10.24 7.53 2.86
C ILE A 154 9.50 6.43 3.64
N GLY A 155 8.53 5.80 2.99
CA GLY A 155 7.83 4.64 3.54
C GLY A 155 8.01 3.42 2.65
N MET A 156 7.83 2.24 3.25
CA MET A 156 7.86 0.97 2.52
C MET A 156 6.61 0.85 1.63
N ASN A 157 6.81 0.49 0.36
CA ASN A 157 5.73 0.24 -0.59
C ASN A 157 5.28 -1.23 -0.50
N MET A 158 4.51 -1.55 0.54
CA MET A 158 3.98 -2.91 0.74
C MET A 158 2.70 -3.14 -0.06
N VAL A 159 2.56 -4.35 -0.61
CA VAL A 159 1.34 -4.80 -1.28
C VAL A 159 0.38 -5.31 -0.21
N THR A 160 -0.86 -4.81 -0.22
CA THR A 160 -1.90 -5.21 0.73
C THR A 160 -2.82 -6.28 0.17
N SER A 161 -3.11 -6.22 -1.12
CA SER A 161 -3.90 -7.23 -1.84
C SER A 161 -3.31 -7.40 -3.24
N TRP A 162 -3.26 -8.63 -3.71
CA TRP A 162 -2.86 -8.97 -5.06
C TRP A 162 -3.87 -9.96 -5.60
N ARG A 163 -4.61 -9.57 -6.63
CA ARG A 163 -5.56 -10.43 -7.31
C ARG A 163 -5.07 -10.75 -8.71
N THR A 164 -5.01 -12.03 -9.05
CA THR A 164 -4.61 -12.50 -10.38
C THR A 164 -5.81 -13.11 -11.08
N ARG A 165 -6.07 -12.66 -12.31
CA ARG A 165 -7.09 -13.19 -13.21
C ARG A 165 -6.43 -13.73 -14.47
N MET A 166 -6.90 -14.88 -14.95
CA MET A 166 -6.44 -15.44 -16.22
C MET A 166 -7.63 -15.70 -17.13
N LYS A 167 -7.50 -15.31 -18.39
CA LYS A 167 -8.52 -15.51 -19.42
C LYS A 167 -7.92 -16.12 -20.67
N TYR A 168 -8.70 -16.97 -21.34
CA TYR A 168 -8.40 -17.41 -22.69
C TYR A 168 -8.88 -16.32 -23.64
N VAL A 169 -7.96 -15.74 -24.42
CA VAL A 169 -8.28 -14.72 -25.44
C VAL A 169 -9.17 -13.60 -24.84
N THR A 170 -10.42 -13.47 -25.28
CA THR A 170 -11.40 -12.44 -24.86
C THR A 170 -12.54 -13.00 -23.99
N MET A 171 -12.40 -14.23 -23.51
CA MET A 171 -13.48 -14.93 -22.81
C MET A 171 -13.45 -14.66 -21.31
N SER A 172 -14.48 -15.11 -20.60
CA SER A 172 -14.55 -15.03 -19.13
C SER A 172 -13.35 -15.70 -18.46
N HIS A 173 -12.95 -15.15 -17.32
CA HIS A 173 -11.81 -15.64 -16.55
C HIS A 173 -11.99 -17.11 -16.17
N PHE A 174 -10.95 -17.92 -16.38
CA PHE A 174 -10.95 -19.32 -16.00
C PHE A 174 -10.30 -19.55 -14.63
N TYR A 175 -9.46 -18.61 -14.20
CA TYR A 175 -8.80 -18.65 -12.91
C TYR A 175 -8.79 -17.25 -12.30
N GLU A 176 -9.34 -17.14 -11.09
CA GLU A 176 -9.30 -15.93 -10.26
C GLU A 176 -8.84 -16.32 -8.86
N ALA A 177 -7.80 -15.64 -8.36
CA ALA A 177 -7.26 -15.93 -7.04
C ALA A 177 -6.69 -14.66 -6.40
N GLU A 178 -6.87 -14.55 -5.09
CA GLU A 178 -6.26 -13.51 -4.27
C GLU A 178 -5.07 -14.08 -3.49
N GLY A 179 -3.93 -13.38 -3.57
CA GLY A 179 -2.69 -13.72 -2.91
C GLY A 179 -2.72 -13.35 -1.44
N THR A 180 -2.22 -14.24 -0.59
CA THR A 180 -2.07 -14.03 0.85
C THR A 180 -0.61 -13.73 1.18
N ASP A 181 -0.37 -12.74 2.05
CA ASP A 181 0.98 -12.40 2.51
C ASP A 181 1.50 -13.46 3.50
N VAL A 182 2.67 -14.00 3.20
CA VAL A 182 3.36 -14.98 4.03
C VAL A 182 4.70 -14.41 4.47
N ARG A 183 4.93 -14.42 5.79
CA ARG A 183 6.17 -13.92 6.37
C ARG A 183 7.37 -14.73 5.87
N VAL A 184 8.32 -14.05 5.25
CA VAL A 184 9.56 -14.66 4.79
C VAL A 184 10.51 -14.84 5.97
N SER A 185 11.01 -16.07 6.16
CA SER A 185 12.07 -16.35 7.14
C SER A 185 13.39 -15.67 6.72
N SER A 186 14.10 -15.08 7.69
CA SER A 186 15.42 -14.46 7.47
C SER A 186 16.47 -15.43 6.92
N THR A 187 16.28 -16.74 7.10
CA THR A 187 17.18 -17.78 6.58
C THR A 187 16.96 -18.11 5.10
N LEU A 188 15.87 -17.64 4.49
CA LEU A 188 15.52 -17.96 3.10
C LEU A 188 16.30 -17.10 2.10
N LEU A 189 16.52 -15.83 2.45
CA LEU A 189 17.16 -14.84 1.58
C LEU A 189 18.58 -15.24 1.13
N PRO A 190 19.50 -15.68 2.03
CA PRO A 190 20.83 -16.13 1.61
C PRO A 190 20.78 -17.40 0.75
N LYS A 191 19.85 -18.32 1.02
CA LYS A 191 19.66 -19.52 0.17
C LYS A 191 19.19 -19.15 -1.23
N LEU A 192 18.30 -18.18 -1.32
CA LEU A 192 17.78 -17.68 -2.59
C LEU A 192 18.86 -16.97 -3.41
N TRP A 193 19.67 -16.12 -2.80
CA TRP A 193 20.77 -15.44 -3.50
C TRP A 193 21.86 -16.41 -3.97
N ASN A 194 22.14 -17.46 -3.20
CA ASN A 194 23.06 -18.51 -3.62
C ASN A 194 22.51 -19.31 -4.82
N ALA A 195 21.20 -19.56 -4.86
CA ALA A 195 20.55 -20.27 -5.96
C ALA A 195 20.38 -19.39 -7.21
N LEU A 196 20.14 -18.09 -7.04
CA LEU A 196 19.92 -17.13 -8.12
C LEU A 196 20.75 -15.85 -7.93
N PRO A 197 22.00 -15.80 -8.45
CA PRO A 197 22.84 -14.61 -8.33
C PRO A 197 22.27 -13.40 -9.11
N LEU A 198 21.42 -13.62 -10.11
CA LEU A 198 20.72 -12.55 -10.84
C LEU A 198 19.85 -11.68 -9.92
N LEU A 199 19.24 -12.26 -8.87
CA LEU A 199 18.41 -11.52 -7.92
C LEU A 199 19.24 -10.63 -7.00
N LEU A 200 20.50 -11.00 -6.74
CA LEU A 200 21.43 -10.21 -5.95
C LEU A 200 21.85 -8.95 -6.72
N GLN A 201 22.08 -9.06 -8.03
CA GLN A 201 22.40 -7.92 -8.89
C GLN A 201 21.27 -6.87 -8.90
N ASP A 202 20.03 -7.33 -8.86
CA ASP A 202 18.82 -6.51 -8.82
C ASP A 202 18.47 -5.96 -7.42
N ARG A 203 19.30 -6.22 -6.40
CA ARG A 203 19.09 -5.83 -4.99
C ARG A 203 17.74 -6.29 -4.39
N TYR A 204 17.23 -7.45 -4.81
CA TYR A 204 16.02 -8.02 -4.23
C TYR A 204 16.20 -8.31 -2.74
N GLY A 205 15.28 -7.80 -1.91
CA GLY A 205 15.21 -8.10 -0.48
C GLY A 205 16.21 -7.35 0.41
N PHE A 206 16.94 -6.37 -0.13
CA PHE A 206 17.68 -5.43 0.72
C PHE A 206 16.71 -4.62 1.60
N HIS A 207 17.07 -4.43 2.87
CA HIS A 207 16.28 -3.67 3.86
C HIS A 207 14.82 -4.14 4.05
N SER A 208 14.59 -5.46 4.11
CA SER A 208 13.24 -6.05 4.36
C SER A 208 12.16 -5.68 3.32
N SER A 209 12.58 -5.37 2.09
CA SER A 209 11.68 -5.05 0.96
C SER A 209 11.04 -6.27 0.27
N LEU A 210 11.37 -7.48 0.72
CA LEU A 210 10.84 -8.72 0.13
C LEU A 210 9.54 -9.14 0.83
N GLN A 211 8.48 -9.28 0.02
CA GLN A 211 7.20 -9.84 0.44
C GLN A 211 6.93 -11.09 -0.38
N LEU A 212 6.41 -12.14 0.25
CA LEU A 212 6.03 -13.38 -0.42
C LEU A 212 4.51 -13.48 -0.44
N MET A 213 3.93 -13.44 -1.64
CA MET A 213 2.50 -13.62 -1.84
C MET A 213 2.25 -15.07 -2.29
N MET A 214 1.43 -15.79 -1.54
CA MET A 214 1.01 -17.15 -1.88
C MET A 214 -0.40 -17.15 -2.45
N PHE A 215 -0.54 -17.71 -3.65
CA PHE A 215 -1.83 -17.89 -4.31
C PHE A 215 -2.36 -19.31 -4.06
N PRO A 216 -3.67 -19.49 -3.87
CA PRO A 216 -4.29 -20.81 -3.81
C PRO A 216 -4.08 -21.58 -5.12
N ARG A 217 -4.11 -22.91 -5.08
CA ARG A 217 -3.91 -23.73 -6.29
C ARG A 217 -5.13 -23.73 -7.22
N CYS A 218 -6.32 -23.62 -6.66
CA CYS A 218 -7.56 -23.65 -7.43
C CYS A 218 -8.19 -22.26 -7.44
N SER A 219 -8.90 -21.96 -8.52
CA SER A 219 -9.67 -20.72 -8.67
C SER A 219 -10.64 -20.55 -7.50
N ALA A 220 -10.75 -19.35 -6.97
CA ALA A 220 -11.75 -18.97 -5.98
C ALA A 220 -13.15 -18.90 -6.62
N GLU A 221 -13.21 -18.60 -7.93
CA GLU A 221 -14.45 -18.54 -8.69
C GLU A 221 -14.69 -19.79 -9.54
N VAL A 222 -15.96 -20.14 -9.67
CA VAL A 222 -16.46 -21.19 -10.55
C VAL A 222 -16.37 -20.72 -12.00
N TRP A 223 -16.01 -21.64 -12.91
CA TRP A 223 -15.96 -21.37 -14.34
C TRP A 223 -17.37 -21.36 -14.95
N SER A 224 -18.08 -20.24 -14.77
CA SER A 224 -19.49 -20.05 -15.15
C SER A 224 -19.69 -19.68 -16.63
N VAL A 225 -18.93 -20.30 -17.53
CA VAL A 225 -18.98 -20.00 -18.97
C VAL A 225 -20.21 -20.60 -19.61
N ALA A 226 -20.96 -19.80 -20.36
CA ALA A 226 -22.11 -20.25 -21.13
C ALA A 226 -21.71 -21.38 -22.11
N PRO A 227 -22.59 -22.36 -22.37
CA PRO A 227 -22.27 -23.50 -23.23
C PRO A 227 -21.87 -23.08 -24.66
N GLU A 228 -22.48 -22.01 -25.19
CA GLU A 228 -22.14 -21.42 -26.50
C GLU A 228 -20.70 -20.90 -26.53
N THR A 229 -20.31 -20.18 -25.49
CA THR A 229 -18.96 -19.65 -25.30
C THR A 229 -17.95 -20.80 -25.17
N ARG A 230 -18.30 -21.91 -24.52
CA ARG A 230 -17.43 -23.11 -24.48
C ARG A 230 -17.22 -23.72 -25.86
N LEU A 231 -18.26 -23.80 -26.70
CA LEU A 231 -18.14 -24.29 -28.08
C LEU A 231 -17.26 -23.37 -28.93
N LEU A 232 -17.37 -22.05 -28.74
CA LEU A 232 -16.50 -21.07 -29.41
C LEU A 232 -15.03 -21.26 -29.01
N LEU A 233 -14.74 -21.48 -27.72
CA LEU A 233 -13.39 -21.79 -27.25
C LEU A 233 -12.87 -23.09 -27.88
N LEU A 234 -13.71 -24.13 -27.93
CA LEU A 234 -13.35 -25.40 -28.55
C LEU A 234 -13.03 -25.22 -30.04
N GLY A 235 -13.83 -24.42 -30.76
CA GLY A 235 -13.58 -24.07 -32.17
C GLY A 235 -12.25 -23.35 -32.37
N GLN A 236 -11.92 -22.39 -31.50
CA GLN A 236 -10.62 -21.72 -31.51
C GLN A 236 -9.46 -22.69 -31.21
N LEU A 237 -9.65 -23.62 -30.27
CA LEU A 237 -8.66 -24.65 -29.96
C LEU A 237 -8.46 -25.63 -31.13
N TYR A 238 -9.51 -25.99 -31.88
CA TYR A 238 -9.36 -26.79 -33.10
C TYR A 238 -8.58 -26.05 -34.18
N ALA A 239 -8.87 -24.77 -34.41
CA ALA A 239 -8.13 -23.94 -35.35
C ALA A 239 -6.65 -23.81 -34.93
N ALA A 240 -6.40 -23.61 -33.63
CA ALA A 240 -5.04 -23.53 -33.09
C ALA A 240 -4.29 -24.87 -33.14
N ALA A 241 -4.99 -25.99 -32.92
CA ALA A 241 -4.41 -27.33 -33.07
C ALA A 241 -4.06 -27.66 -34.54
N LYS A 242 -4.76 -27.06 -35.51
CA LYS A 242 -4.44 -27.12 -36.95
C LYS A 242 -3.37 -26.12 -37.38
N ASN A 243 -2.78 -25.36 -36.46
CA ASN A 243 -1.83 -24.26 -36.72
C ASN A 243 -2.41 -23.10 -37.56
N GLU A 244 -3.74 -22.94 -37.60
CA GLU A 244 -4.38 -21.82 -38.32
C GLU A 244 -4.38 -20.54 -37.46
N THR A 245 -4.41 -20.69 -36.13
CA THR A 245 -4.42 -19.57 -35.18
C THR A 245 -3.52 -19.85 -33.98
N VAL A 246 -3.13 -18.81 -33.25
CA VAL A 246 -2.33 -18.94 -32.02
C VAL A 246 -3.22 -18.71 -30.82
N LEU A 247 -3.19 -19.63 -29.85
CA LEU A 247 -3.91 -19.47 -28.59
C LEU A 247 -3.08 -18.61 -27.62
N VAL A 248 -3.68 -17.54 -27.13
CA VAL A 248 -3.06 -16.63 -26.16
C VAL A 248 -3.85 -16.64 -24.85
N ILE A 249 -3.14 -16.79 -23.74
CA ILE A 249 -3.66 -16.63 -22.39
C ILE A 249 -3.26 -15.24 -21.91
N HIS A 250 -4.25 -14.45 -21.49
CA HIS A 250 -4.01 -13.15 -20.86
C HIS A 250 -4.05 -13.32 -19.34
N LYS A 251 -2.99 -12.88 -18.68
CA LYS A 251 -2.88 -12.80 -17.23
C LYS A 251 -2.97 -11.35 -16.81
N GLU A 252 -3.93 -11.03 -15.94
CA GLU A 252 -4.20 -9.69 -15.43
C GLU A 252 -3.97 -9.71 -13.92
N ASP A 253 -3.15 -8.79 -13.42
CA ASP A 253 -2.81 -8.65 -12.00
C ASP A 253 -3.29 -7.28 -11.51
N ASP A 254 -4.24 -7.30 -10.56
CA ASP A 254 -4.73 -6.14 -9.83
C ASP A 254 -3.99 -6.07 -8.47
N ILE A 255 -3.19 -5.02 -8.28
CA ILE A 255 -2.29 -4.91 -7.12
C ILE A 255 -2.63 -3.66 -6.33
N VAL A 256 -3.09 -3.85 -5.09
CA VAL A 256 -3.44 -2.78 -4.15
C VAL A 256 -2.27 -2.57 -3.19
N ARG A 257 -1.86 -1.31 -3.02
CA ARG A 257 -0.68 -0.93 -2.21
C ARG A 257 -1.03 0.06 -1.14
N LYS A 258 -0.30 0.03 -0.03
CA LYS A 258 -0.41 1.07 1.01
C LYS A 258 0.54 2.22 0.72
N VAL A 259 -0.01 3.43 0.53
CA VAL A 259 0.80 4.64 0.34
C VAL A 259 1.24 5.20 1.69
N ALA A 260 2.53 5.54 1.79
CA ALA A 260 3.15 6.07 3.00
C ALA A 260 2.54 7.42 3.44
N SER A 261 2.18 8.28 2.49
CA SER A 261 1.46 9.53 2.76
C SER A 261 -0.04 9.27 2.87
N ALA A 262 -0.58 9.45 4.07
CA ALA A 262 -2.02 9.52 4.39
C ALA A 262 -2.84 8.21 4.39
N GLY A 263 -2.22 7.03 4.34
CA GLY A 263 -2.95 5.76 4.44
C GLY A 263 -3.88 5.47 3.26
N ALA A 264 -3.73 6.22 2.16
CA ALA A 264 -4.41 5.96 0.91
C ALA A 264 -3.92 4.64 0.29
N THR A 265 -4.83 3.91 -0.35
CA THR A 265 -4.46 2.76 -1.19
C THR A 265 -4.28 3.20 -2.63
N ARG A 266 -3.31 2.61 -3.33
CA ARG A 266 -3.12 2.82 -4.76
C ARG A 266 -3.22 1.50 -5.49
N ASP A 267 -4.05 1.48 -6.52
CA ASP A 267 -4.25 0.32 -7.38
C ASP A 267 -3.34 0.42 -8.60
N VAL A 268 -2.68 -0.68 -8.93
CA VAL A 268 -1.82 -0.81 -10.10
C VAL A 268 -2.21 -2.06 -10.86
N TYR A 269 -2.47 -1.86 -12.16
CA TYR A 269 -2.85 -2.90 -13.09
C TYR A 269 -1.64 -3.35 -13.91
N ASN A 270 -1.45 -4.66 -14.04
CA ASN A 270 -0.45 -5.24 -14.92
C ASN A 270 -1.07 -6.36 -15.76
N SER A 271 -0.81 -6.36 -17.07
CA SER A 271 -1.33 -7.36 -18.00
C SER A 271 -0.19 -8.02 -18.76
N GLN A 272 -0.17 -9.34 -18.79
CA GLN A 272 0.80 -10.15 -19.51
C GLN A 272 0.09 -11.09 -20.48
N GLN A 273 0.77 -11.42 -21.57
CA GLN A 273 0.27 -12.35 -22.58
C GLN A 273 1.21 -13.55 -22.66
N TYR A 274 0.63 -14.74 -22.68
CA TYR A 274 1.35 -15.99 -22.83
C TYR A 274 0.83 -16.73 -24.06
N ILE A 275 1.75 -17.01 -24.98
CA ILE A 275 1.46 -17.79 -26.18
C ILE A 275 1.57 -19.27 -25.81
N VAL A 276 0.49 -20.03 -26.00
CA VAL A 276 0.46 -21.46 -25.64
C VAL A 276 1.14 -22.28 -26.74
N PRO A 277 2.15 -23.11 -26.41
CA PRO A 277 2.78 -24.00 -27.37
C PRO A 277 1.77 -24.98 -27.98
N TRP A 278 1.95 -25.31 -29.26
CA TRP A 278 1.03 -26.18 -29.99
C TRP A 278 0.76 -27.52 -29.28
N ALA A 279 1.79 -28.15 -28.71
CA ALA A 279 1.66 -29.45 -28.02
C ALA A 279 0.70 -29.36 -26.80
N ASP A 280 0.71 -28.22 -26.12
CA ASP A 280 -0.12 -27.97 -24.94
C ASP A 280 -1.55 -27.59 -25.35
N VAL A 281 -1.71 -26.89 -26.49
CA VAL A 281 -3.02 -26.59 -27.10
C VAL A 281 -3.77 -27.88 -27.45
N VAL A 282 -3.09 -28.87 -28.04
CA VAL A 282 -3.69 -30.17 -28.41
C VAL A 282 -4.21 -30.89 -27.15
N LYS A 283 -3.41 -30.95 -26.08
CA LYS A 283 -3.82 -31.55 -24.80
C LYS A 283 -4.98 -30.80 -24.15
N LEU A 284 -4.95 -29.46 -24.20
CA LEU A 284 -6.01 -28.62 -23.66
C LEU A 284 -7.34 -28.84 -24.39
N ARG A 285 -7.28 -28.92 -25.73
CA ARG A 285 -8.43 -29.27 -26.57
C ARG A 285 -9.03 -30.61 -26.18
N ASP A 286 -8.22 -31.66 -26.12
CA ASP A 286 -8.69 -33.02 -25.83
C ASP A 286 -9.32 -33.11 -24.42
N THR A 287 -8.76 -32.38 -23.46
CA THR A 287 -9.29 -32.29 -22.09
C THR A 287 -10.64 -31.57 -22.07
N LEU A 288 -10.78 -30.46 -22.80
CA LEU A 288 -12.03 -29.69 -22.89
C LEU A 288 -13.12 -30.45 -23.64
N GLU A 289 -12.76 -31.15 -24.73
CA GLU A 289 -13.68 -31.98 -25.50
C GLU A 289 -14.27 -33.11 -24.64
N LYS A 290 -13.41 -33.83 -23.92
CA LYS A 290 -13.83 -34.91 -23.01
C LYS A 290 -14.83 -34.42 -21.96
N VAL A 291 -14.56 -33.26 -21.35
CA VAL A 291 -15.46 -32.69 -20.35
C VAL A 291 -16.75 -32.14 -20.96
N HIS A 292 -16.69 -31.57 -22.17
CA HIS A 292 -17.89 -31.14 -22.88
C HIS A 292 -18.83 -32.32 -23.16
N ILE A 293 -18.30 -33.46 -23.61
CA ILE A 293 -19.06 -34.69 -23.87
C ILE A 293 -19.63 -35.27 -22.56
N LEU A 294 -18.85 -35.31 -21.48
CA LEU A 294 -19.32 -35.75 -20.17
C LEU A 294 -20.48 -34.88 -19.65
N HIS A 295 -20.35 -33.57 -19.79
CA HIS A 295 -21.37 -32.64 -19.32
C HIS A 295 -22.65 -32.66 -20.19
N THR A 296 -22.53 -32.90 -21.49
CA THR A 296 -23.70 -33.05 -22.36
C THR A 296 -24.37 -34.41 -22.16
N SER A 297 -23.61 -35.51 -22.08
CA SER A 297 -24.16 -36.86 -21.89
C SER A 297 -24.93 -37.03 -20.56
N ARG A 298 -24.47 -36.43 -19.45
CA ARG A 298 -25.25 -36.43 -18.19
C ARG A 298 -26.60 -35.72 -18.31
N ARG A 299 -26.71 -34.72 -19.19
CA ARG A 299 -27.98 -34.03 -19.44
C ARG A 299 -29.02 -34.93 -20.12
N TRP A 300 -28.57 -35.98 -20.83
CA TRP A 300 -29.41 -36.89 -21.60
C TRP A 300 -29.72 -38.22 -20.89
N ARG A 301 -29.25 -38.45 -19.66
CA ARG A 301 -29.66 -39.61 -18.85
C ARG A 301 -31.06 -39.35 -18.25
N GLU A 302 -32.04 -39.27 -19.14
CA GLU A 302 -33.46 -39.44 -18.83
C GLU A 302 -33.74 -40.95 -18.76
N ASP A 303 -34.57 -41.35 -17.79
CA ASP A 303 -35.11 -42.70 -17.59
C ASP A 303 -34.20 -43.75 -16.91
N GLY A 304 -34.29 -43.78 -15.57
CA GLY A 304 -33.81 -44.90 -14.74
C GLY A 304 -34.16 -44.68 -13.27
N GLU A 305 -34.88 -45.64 -12.69
CA GLU A 305 -35.52 -45.63 -11.37
C GLU A 305 -34.79 -44.90 -10.24
N VAL A 306 -35.57 -44.12 -9.48
CA VAL A 306 -35.16 -43.42 -8.26
C VAL A 306 -34.91 -44.45 -7.15
N ALA A 307 -33.68 -44.94 -7.06
CA ALA A 307 -33.21 -45.58 -5.85
C ALA A 307 -32.70 -44.50 -4.88
N SER A 308 -33.31 -44.42 -3.70
CA SER A 308 -32.97 -43.49 -2.62
C SER A 308 -31.57 -43.80 -2.06
N PHE A 309 -30.54 -43.21 -2.66
CA PHE A 309 -29.18 -43.24 -2.14
C PHE A 309 -28.79 -41.84 -1.64
N THR A 310 -28.01 -41.81 -0.56
CA THR A 310 -27.42 -40.59 0.00
C THR A 310 -26.57 -39.88 -1.06
N PRO A 311 -26.77 -38.56 -1.29
CA PRO A 311 -26.02 -37.83 -2.30
C PRO A 311 -24.54 -37.77 -1.91
N THR A 312 -23.71 -38.54 -2.62
CA THR A 312 -22.26 -38.48 -2.50
C THR A 312 -21.72 -37.53 -3.57
N MET A 313 -21.07 -36.45 -3.14
CA MET A 313 -20.34 -35.56 -4.04
C MET A 313 -19.22 -36.35 -4.74
N MET A 314 -19.25 -36.37 -6.07
CA MET A 314 -18.17 -36.96 -6.87
C MET A 314 -17.27 -35.87 -7.45
N TYR A 315 -15.96 -36.08 -7.29
CA TYR A 315 -14.91 -35.25 -7.87
C TYR A 315 -14.40 -35.95 -9.13
N GLU A 316 -14.67 -35.37 -10.29
CA GLU A 316 -14.08 -35.81 -11.56
C GLU A 316 -12.98 -34.84 -11.95
N THR A 317 -11.74 -35.32 -11.94
CA THR A 317 -10.55 -34.54 -12.30
C THR A 317 -10.11 -34.87 -13.71
N GLY A 318 -9.91 -33.86 -14.55
CA GLY A 318 -9.30 -34.01 -15.88
C GLY A 318 -7.80 -34.29 -15.82
N ASP A 319 -7.18 -34.47 -16.99
CA ASP A 319 -5.72 -34.65 -17.07
C ASP A 319 -4.98 -33.32 -16.88
N TRP A 320 -3.75 -33.38 -16.36
CA TRP A 320 -2.90 -32.19 -16.20
C TRP A 320 -2.30 -31.77 -17.54
N VAL A 321 -2.55 -30.53 -17.95
CA VAL A 321 -1.97 -29.92 -19.16
C VAL A 321 -0.75 -29.09 -18.75
N PRO A 322 0.47 -29.45 -19.17
CA PRO A 322 1.65 -28.66 -18.87
C PRO A 322 1.66 -27.37 -19.69
N PHE A 323 2.11 -26.27 -19.10
CA PHE A 323 2.42 -25.00 -19.76
C PHE A 323 3.86 -24.61 -19.44
N GLN A 324 4.72 -24.68 -20.46
CA GLN A 324 6.14 -24.38 -20.31
C GLN A 324 6.39 -22.89 -20.18
N GLN A 325 7.26 -22.48 -19.23
CA GLN A 325 7.61 -21.07 -19.03
C GLN A 325 6.39 -20.13 -18.84
N PHE A 326 5.35 -20.62 -18.15
CA PHE A 326 4.10 -19.90 -17.97
C PHE A 326 4.18 -18.82 -16.88
N TYR A 327 4.80 -19.13 -15.74
CA TYR A 327 4.75 -18.28 -14.55
C TYR A 327 6.12 -17.71 -14.17
N SER A 328 6.20 -16.40 -13.93
CA SER A 328 7.37 -15.76 -13.33
C SER A 328 7.13 -15.46 -11.85
N PRO A 329 7.90 -16.06 -10.93
CA PRO A 329 7.71 -15.87 -9.49
C PRO A 329 8.29 -14.54 -8.97
N PHE A 330 9.15 -13.86 -9.73
CA PHE A 330 9.84 -12.66 -9.27
C PHE A 330 9.29 -11.41 -9.93
N VAL A 331 8.83 -10.47 -9.10
CA VAL A 331 8.19 -9.24 -9.56
C VAL A 331 8.75 -8.06 -8.80
N ASN A 332 9.10 -7.00 -9.54
CA ASN A 332 9.58 -5.74 -8.99
C ASN A 332 8.40 -4.79 -8.76
N ASN A 333 8.20 -4.43 -7.50
CA ASN A 333 7.16 -3.49 -7.09
C ASN A 333 7.72 -2.05 -7.03
N SER A 334 7.70 -1.35 -8.17
CA SER A 334 8.13 0.05 -8.26
C SER A 334 6.97 1.01 -7.93
N PRO A 335 7.21 2.25 -7.45
CA PRO A 335 6.14 3.16 -7.02
C PRO A 335 5.05 3.44 -8.07
N ASN A 336 5.42 3.43 -9.36
CA ASN A 336 4.50 3.74 -10.46
C ASN A 336 4.08 2.54 -11.30
N THR A 337 4.83 1.44 -11.26
CA THR A 337 4.61 0.28 -12.14
C THR A 337 4.98 -1.02 -11.43
N VAL A 338 4.47 -2.13 -11.95
CA VAL A 338 4.89 -3.48 -11.55
C VAL A 338 5.62 -4.08 -12.73
N VAL A 339 6.87 -4.52 -12.52
CA VAL A 339 7.70 -5.08 -13.59
C VAL A 339 7.98 -6.53 -13.28
N VAL A 340 7.45 -7.44 -14.08
CA VAL A 340 7.67 -8.88 -13.95
C VAL A 340 9.02 -9.25 -14.57
N LYS A 341 9.80 -10.10 -13.88
CA LYS A 341 11.11 -10.53 -14.39
C LYS A 341 10.94 -11.68 -15.37
N GLU A 342 11.06 -11.39 -16.66
CA GLU A 342 10.86 -12.39 -17.72
C GLU A 342 11.95 -13.46 -17.81
N LYS A 343 13.14 -13.19 -17.26
CA LYS A 343 14.29 -14.10 -17.33
C LYS A 343 14.16 -15.34 -16.44
N VAL A 344 13.22 -15.34 -15.49
CA VAL A 344 13.00 -16.45 -14.56
C VAL A 344 11.56 -16.91 -14.71
N ARG A 345 11.35 -17.97 -15.47
CA ARG A 345 10.02 -18.57 -15.69
C ARG A 345 10.02 -20.02 -15.23
N THR A 346 8.86 -20.47 -14.77
CA THR A 346 8.60 -21.81 -14.27
C THR A 346 7.51 -22.48 -15.10
N GLU A 347 7.57 -23.80 -15.14
CA GLU A 347 6.54 -24.64 -15.76
C GLU A 347 5.37 -24.78 -14.79
N CYS A 348 4.15 -24.72 -15.31
CA CYS A 348 2.94 -24.92 -14.54
C CYS A 348 2.01 -25.88 -15.25
N ASP A 349 1.36 -26.74 -14.48
CA ASP A 349 0.33 -27.62 -14.99
C ASP A 349 -1.04 -27.04 -14.67
N VAL A 350 -1.98 -27.16 -15.59
CA VAL A 350 -3.36 -26.72 -15.42
C VAL A 350 -4.30 -27.91 -15.54
N GLN A 351 -5.26 -28.02 -14.63
CA GLN A 351 -6.24 -29.09 -14.58
C GLN A 351 -7.64 -28.51 -14.41
N MET A 352 -8.58 -29.01 -15.20
CA MET A 352 -10.00 -28.73 -14.99
C MET A 352 -10.59 -29.80 -14.08
N THR A 353 -11.31 -29.36 -13.05
CA THR A 353 -12.01 -30.24 -12.11
C THR A 353 -13.50 -29.97 -12.19
N SER A 354 -14.27 -31.04 -12.15
CA SER A 354 -15.73 -31.03 -12.11
C SER A 354 -16.21 -31.59 -10.78
N VAL A 355 -17.09 -30.85 -10.11
CA VAL A 355 -17.74 -31.29 -8.87
C VAL A 355 -19.23 -31.28 -9.08
N GLY A 356 -19.85 -32.44 -8.89
CA GLY A 356 -21.30 -32.59 -9.02
C GLY A 356 -21.80 -33.77 -8.21
N ASP A 357 -23.09 -33.73 -7.92
CA ASP A 357 -23.80 -34.88 -7.36
C ASP A 357 -24.00 -35.93 -8.47
N SER A 358 -23.66 -37.19 -8.16
CA SER A 358 -23.78 -38.31 -9.09
C SER A 358 -25.23 -38.57 -9.55
N TYR A 359 -26.23 -38.13 -8.76
CA TYR A 359 -27.64 -38.48 -8.98
C TYR A 359 -28.55 -37.27 -9.21
N SER A 360 -28.08 -36.04 -8.95
CA SER A 360 -28.90 -34.85 -9.17
C SER A 360 -28.87 -34.41 -10.64
N LYS A 361 -29.99 -33.88 -11.13
CA LYS A 361 -30.09 -33.22 -12.45
C LYS A 361 -29.36 -31.88 -12.53
N THR A 362 -28.64 -31.46 -11.48
CA THR A 362 -27.95 -30.17 -11.47
C THR A 362 -26.64 -30.25 -12.26
N PRO A 363 -26.32 -29.23 -13.07
CA PRO A 363 -25.07 -29.20 -13.83
C PRO A 363 -23.89 -29.19 -12.87
N SER A 364 -22.88 -30.00 -13.17
CA SER A 364 -21.65 -30.05 -12.38
C SER A 364 -20.90 -28.71 -12.45
N VAL A 365 -20.39 -28.28 -11.32
CA VAL A 365 -19.61 -27.07 -11.15
C VAL A 365 -18.19 -27.33 -11.67
N LEU A 366 -17.74 -26.53 -12.64
CA LEU A 366 -16.40 -26.62 -13.20
C LEU A 366 -15.51 -25.54 -12.59
N TYR A 367 -14.27 -25.87 -12.25
CA TYR A 367 -13.25 -24.90 -11.87
C TYR A 367 -11.87 -25.36 -12.32
N TRP A 368 -10.95 -24.41 -12.43
CA TRP A 368 -9.58 -24.67 -12.84
C TRP A 368 -8.62 -24.63 -11.67
N CYS A 369 -7.65 -25.52 -11.68
CA CYS A 369 -6.53 -25.53 -10.77
C CYS A 369 -5.21 -25.41 -11.54
N VAL A 370 -4.29 -24.63 -10.98
CA VAL A 370 -2.96 -24.38 -11.50
C VAL A 370 -1.94 -24.87 -10.49
N ARG A 371 -0.95 -25.62 -10.97
CA ARG A 371 0.14 -26.15 -10.16
C ARG A 371 1.47 -25.82 -10.82
N CYS A 372 2.16 -24.83 -10.29
CA CYS A 372 3.50 -24.49 -10.75
C CYS A 372 4.57 -25.35 -10.07
N HIS A 373 5.56 -25.79 -10.85
CA HIS A 373 6.69 -26.56 -10.36
C HIS A 373 7.62 -25.64 -9.58
N SER A 374 8.16 -26.12 -8.46
CA SER A 374 9.02 -25.30 -7.61
C SER A 374 10.35 -25.03 -8.31
N PHE A 375 10.74 -23.76 -8.41
CA PHE A 375 12.04 -23.37 -8.95
C PHE A 375 13.22 -23.82 -8.05
N VAL A 376 13.00 -23.90 -6.74
CA VAL A 376 13.92 -24.46 -5.74
C VAL A 376 13.07 -25.19 -4.71
N ASN A 377 13.50 -26.38 -4.27
CA ASN A 377 12.88 -27.05 -3.12
C ASN A 377 13.29 -26.31 -1.83
N LEU A 378 12.62 -25.19 -1.55
CA LEU A 378 12.81 -24.40 -0.34
C LEU A 378 12.42 -25.20 0.93
N THR A 379 11.82 -26.38 0.75
CA THR A 379 11.41 -27.34 1.79
C THR A 379 12.35 -28.56 1.96
N GLY A 380 13.56 -28.54 1.39
CA GLY A 380 14.61 -29.48 1.80
C GLY A 380 14.55 -30.90 1.18
N GLY A 381 13.98 -31.04 -0.03
CA GLY A 381 14.05 -32.28 -0.81
C GLY A 381 14.92 -32.14 -2.06
N LEU A 382 15.79 -33.12 -2.30
CA LEU A 382 16.73 -33.17 -3.41
C LEU A 382 16.00 -33.46 -4.73
N THR A 383 16.12 -32.60 -5.77
CA THR A 383 16.15 -33.04 -7.18
C THR A 383 16.57 -31.95 -8.17
N LYS A 384 17.19 -32.45 -9.26
CA LYS A 384 17.87 -31.83 -10.42
C LYS A 384 17.34 -30.49 -10.94
N MET A 385 18.25 -29.52 -11.01
CA MET A 385 18.17 -28.36 -11.90
C MET A 385 18.56 -28.79 -13.32
N THR A 386 17.71 -28.51 -14.32
CA THR A 386 18.12 -28.43 -15.72
C THR A 386 18.05 -26.97 -16.15
N TRP A 387 19.21 -26.34 -16.24
CA TRP A 387 19.37 -25.01 -16.81
C TRP A 387 19.73 -25.18 -18.27
N ASN A 388 18.83 -24.78 -19.18
CA ASN A 388 19.17 -24.67 -20.60
C ASN A 388 19.71 -23.26 -20.83
N GLY A 389 21.03 -23.11 -20.64
CA GLY A 389 21.74 -21.90 -20.99
C GLY A 389 21.82 -21.80 -22.50
N ASN A 390 20.88 -21.10 -23.14
CA ASN A 390 21.11 -20.44 -24.42
C ASN A 390 20.27 -19.17 -24.46
N GLY A 391 20.98 -18.05 -24.64
CA GLY A 391 20.41 -16.71 -24.66
C GLY A 391 19.47 -16.49 -25.85
N VAL A 392 18.59 -15.51 -25.64
CA VAL A 392 18.15 -14.49 -26.59
C VAL A 392 18.27 -14.89 -28.07
N ASN A 393 17.16 -15.35 -28.65
CA ASN A 393 16.87 -14.98 -30.04
C ASN A 393 15.88 -13.82 -29.96
N GLU A 394 16.37 -12.64 -30.34
CA GLU A 394 15.56 -11.47 -30.62
C GLU A 394 14.44 -11.87 -31.59
N ILE A 395 13.19 -11.61 -31.21
CA ILE A 395 12.07 -11.64 -32.15
C ILE A 395 12.20 -10.38 -32.98
N GLY A 396 12.94 -10.51 -34.09
CA GLY A 396 13.06 -9.49 -35.11
C GLY A 396 11.69 -9.15 -35.70
N SER A 397 11.37 -7.86 -35.66
CA SER A 397 10.36 -7.22 -36.48
C SER A 397 10.70 -7.47 -37.96
N GLY A 398 10.05 -8.46 -38.58
CA GLY A 398 10.14 -8.75 -40.00
C GLY A 398 8.91 -8.24 -40.74
N SER A 399 9.03 -7.07 -41.35
CA SER A 399 8.16 -6.63 -42.45
C SER A 399 8.65 -7.37 -43.71
N ASP A 400 7.84 -8.28 -44.23
CA ASP A 400 8.12 -8.96 -45.50
C ASP A 400 7.96 -7.98 -46.68
N ALA A 401 9.08 -7.66 -47.32
CA ALA A 401 9.12 -7.18 -48.70
C ALA A 401 9.98 -8.16 -49.52
N GLY A 402 9.34 -8.80 -50.49
CA GLY A 402 9.85 -9.96 -51.22
C GLY A 402 11.13 -9.73 -52.01
N ALA A 403 12.02 -10.74 -51.96
CA ALA A 403 13.14 -10.88 -52.87
C ALA A 403 12.71 -11.73 -54.08
N ALA A 404 12.52 -11.07 -55.23
CA ALA A 404 12.50 -11.72 -56.53
C ALA A 404 13.94 -11.91 -57.03
N GLN A 405 14.30 -13.17 -57.25
CA GLN A 405 15.58 -13.65 -57.72
C GLN A 405 15.76 -13.34 -59.21
N ARG A 406 16.81 -12.60 -59.60
CA ARG A 406 17.22 -12.47 -61.01
C ARG A 406 18.73 -12.63 -61.17
N ARG A 407 19.08 -13.57 -62.06
CA ARG A 407 20.42 -13.91 -62.52
C ARG A 407 21.11 -12.70 -63.17
N THR A 408 22.37 -12.54 -62.83
CA THR A 408 23.36 -11.70 -63.51
C THR A 408 23.73 -12.28 -64.88
N THR A 409 23.69 -11.44 -65.91
CA THR A 409 24.46 -11.55 -67.16
C THR A 409 25.23 -10.24 -67.33
N PRO A 410 26.51 -10.25 -67.72
CA PRO A 410 27.30 -9.04 -67.90
C PRO A 410 27.26 -8.59 -69.37
N LEU A 411 27.05 -7.30 -69.62
CA LEU A 411 27.37 -6.64 -70.88
C LEU A 411 27.86 -5.22 -70.54
N ASP A 412 29.17 -5.06 -70.71
CA ASP A 412 29.86 -4.07 -71.55
C ASP A 412 29.27 -2.66 -71.75
N GLY A 413 30.17 -1.66 -71.80
CA GLY A 413 29.90 -0.38 -72.47
C GLY A 413 29.94 0.87 -71.60
N SER A 414 31.15 1.38 -71.40
CA SER A 414 31.61 2.71 -71.85
C SER A 414 30.76 3.99 -71.71
N TYR A 415 31.52 5.05 -71.43
CA TYR A 415 31.31 6.48 -71.69
C TYR A 415 30.65 7.39 -70.63
N GLN A 416 31.50 8.36 -70.25
CA GLN A 416 31.31 9.68 -69.61
C GLN A 416 31.26 9.73 -68.08
#